data_AF-A0A3M7P6W3-F1
#
_entry.id   AF-A0A3M7P6W3-F1
#
_cell.length_a   1.000
_cell.length_b   1.000
_cell.length_c   1.000
_cell.angle_alpha   90.00
_cell.angle_beta   90.00
_cell.angle_gamma   90.00
#
_symmetry.space_group_name_H-M   'P 1'
#
loop_
_entity.id
_entity.type
_entity.pdbx_description
1 polymer ?
#
loop_
_entity_poly.entity_id
_entity_poly.type
_entity_poly.pdbx_seq_one_letter_code
_entity_poly.pdbx_strand_id
1 'polypeptide(L)'
;MGCAIGSLLSSVTCCCGSAACSLCCKACPSMKNSTSTRLAYAFFLILGAIVSAIMLIPGLGDTLDKILPGVCTNISIPFVIDHNQLVNCKSIIGYFAVYRVCFSLACFYALFMVLMIYVRNSRDPRASIQNGFWFFKFLILIAICVGAFFIPQNGAFEEVFMYFGIIGGFLFILIQLILIIDFAHSWNESWVEKFEDGDREYYYGLLIFTGIFYILAIVVAILGYVYYASNAGCGLHIFFITFNLILCIVATVVSVLPKVQEYNTSSGILQSSFVSLYVMYLTWSAMTNNS
;
A
#
# COMPACT_ATOMS: atom_id res chain seq x y z
N MET A 1 9.83 14.49 13.99
CA MET A 1 9.20 13.16 13.80
C MET A 1 8.53 12.62 15.06
N GLY A 2 9.05 12.85 16.27
CA GLY A 2 8.41 12.43 17.53
C GLY A 2 7.03 13.06 17.85
N CYS A 3 6.79 14.32 17.46
CA CYS A 3 5.51 15.00 17.75
C CYS A 3 4.33 14.51 16.91
N ALA A 4 4.57 13.91 15.73
CA ALA A 4 3.50 13.33 14.91
C ALA A 4 2.96 12.03 15.52
N ILE A 5 3.85 11.22 16.11
CA ILE A 5 3.49 9.97 16.78
C ILE A 5 2.79 10.26 18.13
N GLY A 6 3.27 11.27 18.87
CA GLY A 6 2.64 11.71 20.12
C GLY A 6 1.23 12.30 19.93
N SER A 7 0.97 12.95 18.79
CA SER A 7 -0.37 13.46 18.44
C SER A 7 -1.32 12.39 17.92
N LEU A 8 -0.82 11.34 17.26
CA LEU A 8 -1.61 10.14 16.91
C LEU A 8 -2.07 9.36 18.15
N LEU A 9 -1.19 9.18 19.14
CA LEU A 9 -1.57 8.54 20.41
C LEU A 9 -2.47 9.44 21.26
N SER A 10 -2.25 10.75 21.30
CA SER A 10 -3.12 11.66 22.07
C SER A 10 -4.50 11.85 21.42
N SER A 11 -4.62 11.72 20.09
CA SER A 11 -5.92 11.77 19.40
C SER A 11 -6.72 10.48 19.48
N VAL A 12 -6.08 9.33 19.75
CA VAL A 12 -6.76 8.09 20.14
C VAL A 12 -7.23 8.15 21.61
N THR A 13 -6.49 8.80 22.50
CA THR A 13 -6.90 8.98 23.92
C THR A 13 -7.92 10.12 24.10
N CYS A 14 -8.02 11.05 23.16
CA CYS A 14 -9.03 12.11 23.17
C CYS A 14 -10.27 11.69 22.35
N CYS A 15 -10.99 10.69 22.86
CA CYS A 15 -12.15 10.04 22.20
C CYS A 15 -13.36 10.94 21.88
N CYS A 16 -13.37 12.22 22.25
CA CYS A 16 -14.56 13.09 22.16
C CYS A 16 -14.32 14.41 21.39
N GLY A 17 -13.76 14.33 20.19
CA GLY A 17 -13.77 15.42 19.21
C GLY A 17 -12.66 16.46 19.37
N SER A 18 -12.46 17.25 18.31
CA SER A 18 -11.40 18.27 18.20
C SER A 18 -11.43 19.37 19.27
N ALA A 19 -12.54 19.52 20.01
CA ALA A 19 -12.64 20.43 21.16
C ALA A 19 -12.00 19.87 22.45
N ALA A 20 -11.92 18.54 22.62
CA ALA A 20 -11.29 17.94 23.79
C ALA A 20 -9.74 17.94 23.67
N CYS A 21 -9.20 17.88 22.44
CA CYS A 21 -7.76 17.94 22.20
C CYS A 21 -7.12 19.31 22.50
N SER A 22 -7.88 20.41 22.47
CA SER A 22 -7.33 21.75 22.77
C SER A 22 -6.99 21.95 24.26
N LEU A 23 -7.58 21.13 25.15
CA LEU A 23 -7.32 21.17 26.58
C LEU A 23 -6.10 20.33 26.99
N CYS A 24 -5.77 19.27 26.23
CA CYS A 24 -4.72 18.32 26.59
C CYS A 24 -3.38 18.52 25.82
N CYS A 25 -3.36 19.32 24.74
CA CYS A 25 -2.17 19.51 23.89
C CYS A 25 -1.85 20.99 23.65
N LYS A 26 -1.35 21.70 24.67
CA LYS A 26 -0.69 23.02 24.50
C LYS A 26 0.71 22.95 23.86
N ALA A 27 1.24 21.74 23.64
CA ALA A 27 2.64 21.52 23.21
C ALA A 27 2.81 21.13 21.74
N CYS A 28 1.75 21.12 20.93
CA CYS A 28 1.85 20.82 19.50
C CYS A 28 1.29 21.98 18.65
N PRO A 29 1.98 22.39 17.58
CA PRO A 29 1.48 23.42 16.67
C PRO A 29 0.15 22.97 16.05
N SER A 30 -0.76 23.92 15.85
CA SER A 30 -2.11 23.68 15.30
C SER A 30 -2.01 23.08 13.89
N MET A 31 -2.18 21.76 13.77
CA MET A 31 -2.28 21.10 12.47
C MET A 31 -3.61 21.45 11.82
N LYS A 32 -3.61 21.71 10.50
CA LYS A 32 -4.84 21.89 9.74
C LYS A 32 -5.73 20.64 9.91
N ASN A 33 -7.00 20.84 10.26
CA ASN A 33 -7.93 19.75 10.56
C ASN A 33 -8.01 18.70 9.43
N SER A 34 -7.93 19.13 8.16
CA SER A 34 -7.93 18.23 7.00
C SER A 34 -6.67 17.35 6.88
N THR A 35 -5.50 17.80 7.33
CA THR A 35 -4.28 16.99 7.31
C THR A 35 -4.32 15.93 8.40
N SER A 36 -4.80 16.31 9.59
CA SER A 36 -5.00 15.39 10.71
C SER A 36 -5.95 14.24 10.33
N THR A 37 -7.01 14.54 9.59
CA THR A 37 -8.03 13.54 9.25
C THR A 37 -7.54 12.53 8.23
N ARG A 38 -6.73 12.97 7.26
CA ARG A 38 -6.02 12.06 6.33
C ARG A 38 -5.08 11.11 7.08
N LEU A 39 -4.32 11.63 8.05
CA LEU A 39 -3.40 10.82 8.85
C LEU A 39 -4.14 9.78 9.71
N ALA A 40 -5.27 10.15 10.31
CA ALA A 40 -6.07 9.22 11.10
C ALA A 40 -6.68 8.08 10.24
N TYR A 41 -7.16 8.39 9.03
CA TYR A 41 -7.60 7.33 8.11
C TYR A 41 -6.43 6.44 7.64
N ALA A 42 -5.24 7.00 7.43
CA ALA A 42 -4.05 6.19 7.14
C ALA A 42 -3.68 5.28 8.32
N PHE A 43 -3.81 5.78 9.55
CA PHE A 43 -3.58 4.98 10.75
C PHE A 43 -4.54 3.78 10.85
N PHE A 44 -5.83 3.95 10.55
CA PHE A 44 -6.77 2.81 10.50
C PHE A 44 -6.39 1.77 9.45
N LEU A 45 -5.90 2.18 8.29
CA LEU A 45 -5.42 1.26 7.25
C LEU A 45 -4.20 0.47 7.74
N ILE A 46 -3.23 1.17 8.35
CA ILE A 46 -2.02 0.55 8.91
C ILE A 46 -2.37 -0.43 10.04
N LEU A 47 -3.27 -0.04 10.95
CA LEU A 47 -3.75 -0.92 12.02
C LEU A 47 -4.40 -2.18 11.45
N GLY A 48 -5.21 -2.04 10.40
CA GLY A 48 -5.79 -3.15 9.67
C GLY A 48 -4.74 -4.08 9.04
N ALA A 49 -3.69 -3.52 8.44
CA ALA A 49 -2.57 -4.29 7.88
C ALA A 49 -1.79 -5.04 8.97
N ILE A 50 -1.54 -4.41 10.12
CA ILE A 50 -0.87 -5.06 11.26
C ILE A 50 -1.72 -6.23 11.78
N VAL A 51 -3.02 -6.04 11.96
CA VAL A 51 -3.94 -7.12 12.39
C VAL A 51 -3.93 -8.27 11.37
N SER A 52 -3.96 -7.95 10.08
CA SER A 52 -3.88 -8.95 9.01
C SER A 52 -2.57 -9.73 9.06
N ALA A 53 -1.43 -9.07 9.28
CA ALA A 53 -0.14 -9.74 9.45
C ALA A 53 -0.11 -10.65 10.69
N ILE A 54 -0.73 -10.23 11.80
CA ILE A 54 -0.86 -11.05 13.02
C ILE A 54 -1.68 -12.31 12.75
N MET A 55 -2.74 -12.24 11.94
CA MET A 55 -3.57 -13.40 11.58
C MET A 55 -2.84 -14.45 10.73
N LEU A 56 -1.74 -14.07 10.08
CA LEU A 56 -0.91 -15.00 9.32
C LEU A 56 0.13 -15.73 10.18
N ILE A 57 0.29 -15.37 11.46
CA ILE A 57 1.26 -16.01 12.35
C ILE A 57 0.84 -17.46 12.62
N PRO A 58 1.70 -18.47 12.36
CA PRO A 58 1.34 -19.88 12.47
C PRO A 58 0.91 -20.31 13.88
N GLY A 59 1.39 -19.61 14.92
CA GLY A 59 1.00 -19.86 16.31
C GLY A 59 -0.44 -19.46 16.68
N LEU A 60 -1.13 -18.70 15.82
CA LEU A 60 -2.51 -18.26 16.07
C LEU A 60 -3.58 -19.20 15.47
N GLY A 61 -3.16 -20.21 14.70
CA GLY A 61 -4.07 -21.11 13.98
C GLY A 61 -5.08 -21.82 14.89
N ASP A 62 -4.66 -22.26 16.09
CA ASP A 62 -5.55 -22.97 17.03
C ASP A 62 -6.60 -22.04 17.68
N THR A 63 -6.30 -20.74 17.80
CA THR A 63 -7.26 -19.74 18.28
C THR A 63 -8.23 -19.38 17.16
N LEU A 64 -7.73 -19.26 15.94
CA LEU A 64 -8.56 -18.97 14.76
C LEU A 64 -9.51 -20.11 14.42
N ASP A 65 -9.09 -21.37 14.58
CA ASP A 65 -9.96 -22.54 14.39
C ASP A 65 -11.17 -22.55 15.34
N LYS A 66 -10.99 -22.06 16.57
CA LYS A 66 -12.10 -21.86 17.52
C LYS A 66 -13.07 -20.75 17.09
N ILE A 67 -12.57 -19.73 16.41
CA ILE A 67 -13.36 -18.57 15.96
C ILE A 67 -14.07 -18.89 14.62
N LEU A 68 -13.43 -19.68 13.75
CA LEU A 68 -13.98 -20.15 12.47
C LEU A 68 -14.13 -21.68 12.46
N PRO A 69 -15.04 -22.23 13.27
CA PRO A 69 -15.22 -23.68 13.34
C PRO A 69 -15.74 -24.22 12.00
N GLY A 70 -15.09 -25.26 11.47
CA GLY A 70 -15.55 -25.99 10.29
C GLY A 70 -14.83 -25.67 8.97
N VAL A 71 -13.89 -24.73 8.96
CA VAL A 71 -13.04 -24.42 7.78
C VAL A 71 -12.21 -25.65 7.36
N CYS A 72 -11.68 -26.41 8.32
CA CYS A 72 -10.87 -27.59 8.00
C CYS A 72 -11.67 -28.85 7.65
N THR A 73 -12.98 -28.90 7.92
CA THR A 73 -13.80 -30.11 7.76
C THR A 73 -14.76 -30.04 6.59
N ASN A 74 -15.20 -28.85 6.18
CA ASN A 74 -16.31 -28.69 5.24
C ASN A 74 -15.92 -28.10 3.87
N ILE A 75 -14.65 -27.75 3.65
CA ILE A 75 -14.24 -27.08 2.42
C ILE A 75 -13.70 -28.09 1.41
N SER A 76 -14.51 -28.36 0.39
CA SER A 76 -14.05 -28.91 -0.88
C SER A 76 -13.56 -27.74 -1.75
N ILE A 77 -12.30 -27.33 -1.60
CA ILE A 77 -11.73 -26.27 -2.46
C ILE A 77 -11.54 -26.86 -3.86
N PRO A 78 -12.26 -26.40 -4.91
CA PRO A 78 -12.13 -26.96 -6.25
C PRO A 78 -10.75 -26.69 -6.88
N PHE A 79 -10.01 -25.72 -6.34
CA PHE A 79 -8.72 -25.25 -6.85
C PHE A 79 -7.49 -25.91 -6.21
N VAL A 80 -7.66 -26.68 -5.12
CA VAL A 80 -6.57 -27.40 -4.46
C VAL A 80 -6.78 -28.90 -4.68
N ILE A 81 -6.68 -29.33 -5.94
CA ILE A 81 -6.58 -30.75 -6.26
C ILE A 81 -5.11 -31.16 -6.13
N ASP A 82 -4.75 -31.62 -4.94
CA ASP A 82 -4.05 -32.90 -4.81
C ASP A 82 -4.34 -33.49 -3.43
N HIS A 83 -5.06 -34.60 -3.39
CA HIS A 83 -5.42 -35.32 -2.16
C HIS A 83 -4.20 -35.86 -1.38
N ASN A 84 -2.97 -35.64 -1.88
CA ASN A 84 -1.71 -36.13 -1.33
C ASN A 84 -0.73 -35.07 -0.83
N GLN A 85 -1.01 -33.76 -0.98
CA GLN A 85 -0.24 -32.73 -0.28
C GLN A 85 -0.95 -32.36 1.02
N LEU A 86 -0.31 -32.64 2.16
CA LEU A 86 -0.70 -32.12 3.47
C LEU A 86 -0.59 -30.58 3.46
N VAL A 87 -1.55 -29.89 2.85
CA VAL A 87 -1.69 -28.45 2.99
C VAL A 87 -2.09 -28.20 4.44
N ASN A 88 -1.23 -27.53 5.19
CA ASN A 88 -1.48 -27.19 6.59
C ASN A 88 -2.76 -26.37 6.68
N CYS A 89 -3.86 -26.99 7.14
CA CYS A 89 -5.15 -26.30 7.25
C CYS A 89 -5.06 -25.02 8.11
N LYS A 90 -4.14 -25.00 9.10
CA LYS A 90 -3.84 -23.83 9.92
C LYS A 90 -3.39 -22.60 9.09
N SER A 91 -2.69 -22.81 7.98
CA SER A 91 -2.26 -21.72 7.09
C SER A 91 -3.43 -21.18 6.26
N ILE A 92 -4.33 -22.07 5.79
CA ILE A 92 -5.54 -21.69 5.03
C ILE A 92 -6.47 -20.83 5.87
N ILE A 93 -6.68 -21.20 7.14
CA ILE A 93 -7.51 -20.43 8.08
C ILE A 93 -6.97 -19.00 8.24
N GLY A 94 -5.65 -18.84 8.30
CA GLY A 94 -5.01 -17.52 8.38
C GLY A 94 -5.34 -16.62 7.19
N TYR A 95 -5.25 -17.15 5.95
CA TYR A 95 -5.63 -16.40 4.75
C TYR A 95 -7.11 -16.00 4.74
N PHE A 96 -8.00 -16.88 5.20
CA PHE A 96 -9.43 -16.59 5.26
C PHE A 96 -9.72 -15.49 6.28
N ALA A 97 -9.06 -15.51 7.43
CA ALA A 97 -9.18 -14.45 8.43
C ALA A 97 -8.70 -13.10 7.89
N VAL A 98 -7.59 -13.09 7.14
CA VAL A 98 -7.09 -11.87 6.45
C VAL A 98 -8.13 -11.34 5.48
N TYR A 99 -8.75 -12.19 4.66
CA TYR A 99 -9.81 -11.76 3.74
C TYR A 99 -10.98 -11.08 4.46
N ARG A 100 -11.39 -11.57 5.65
CA ARG A 100 -12.45 -10.92 6.44
C ARG A 100 -12.03 -9.56 6.97
N VAL A 101 -10.82 -9.41 7.49
CA VAL A 101 -10.31 -8.11 7.95
C VAL A 101 -10.20 -7.10 6.80
N CYS A 102 -9.65 -7.52 5.66
CA CYS A 102 -9.55 -6.70 4.46
C CYS A 102 -10.93 -6.30 3.92
N PHE A 103 -11.89 -7.22 3.91
CA PHE A 103 -13.27 -6.93 3.56
C PHE A 103 -13.89 -5.87 4.49
N SER A 104 -13.68 -5.98 5.80
CA SER A 104 -14.21 -5.01 6.75
C SER A 104 -13.62 -3.62 6.58
N LEU A 105 -12.32 -3.53 6.29
CA LEU A 105 -11.69 -2.26 5.93
C LEU A 105 -12.30 -1.71 4.64
N ALA A 106 -12.44 -2.54 3.60
CA ALA A 106 -13.04 -2.12 2.34
C ALA A 106 -14.47 -1.59 2.52
N CYS A 107 -15.30 -2.30 3.29
CA CYS A 107 -16.66 -1.85 3.65
C CYS A 107 -16.65 -0.55 4.44
N PHE A 108 -15.73 -0.40 5.41
CA PHE A 108 -15.60 0.82 6.19
C PHE A 108 -15.26 2.03 5.30
N TYR A 109 -14.24 1.92 4.44
CA TYR A 109 -13.88 3.01 3.52
C TYR A 109 -14.96 3.24 2.46
N ALA A 110 -15.62 2.19 1.97
CA ALA A 110 -16.72 2.32 1.03
C ALA A 110 -17.93 3.03 1.64
N LEU A 111 -18.27 2.74 2.91
CA LEU A 111 -19.33 3.45 3.64
C LEU A 111 -19.01 4.94 3.73
N PHE A 112 -17.78 5.31 4.13
CA PHE A 112 -17.39 6.72 4.21
C PHE A 112 -17.29 7.38 2.83
N MET A 113 -16.89 6.65 1.80
CA MET A 113 -16.94 7.12 0.41
C MET A 113 -18.37 7.47 0.01
N VAL A 114 -19.34 6.58 0.24
CA VAL A 114 -20.76 6.82 -0.09
C VAL A 114 -21.34 7.99 0.70
N LEU A 115 -21.04 8.10 2.01
CA LEU A 115 -21.49 9.22 2.84
C LEU A 115 -20.97 10.59 2.34
N MET A 116 -19.79 10.62 1.74
CA MET A 116 -19.14 11.83 1.26
C MET A 116 -19.42 12.15 -0.22
N ILE A 117 -20.30 11.39 -0.90
CA ILE A 117 -20.72 11.72 -2.27
C ILE A 117 -21.39 13.10 -2.29
N TYR A 118 -20.98 13.92 -3.25
CA TYR A 118 -21.53 15.26 -3.49
C TYR A 118 -21.38 16.22 -2.29
N VAL A 119 -20.32 16.08 -1.49
CA VAL A 119 -19.90 17.14 -0.56
C VAL A 119 -19.13 18.20 -1.35
N ARG A 120 -19.62 19.43 -1.36
CA ARG A 120 -19.02 20.52 -2.16
C ARG A 120 -18.27 21.52 -1.30
N ASN A 121 -18.71 21.73 -0.06
CA ASN A 121 -18.20 22.77 0.81
C ASN A 121 -17.87 22.23 2.20
N SER A 122 -16.82 22.77 2.82
CA SER A 122 -16.39 22.41 4.18
C SER A 122 -17.38 22.81 5.29
N ARG A 123 -18.46 23.52 4.94
CA ARG A 123 -19.55 23.89 5.85
C ARG A 123 -20.67 22.85 5.90
N ASP A 124 -20.65 21.84 5.02
CA ASP A 124 -21.63 20.77 5.06
C ASP A 124 -21.54 20.03 6.41
N PRO A 125 -22.67 19.67 7.05
CA PRO A 125 -22.64 18.96 8.33
C PRO A 125 -21.88 17.63 8.26
N ARG A 126 -21.86 17.01 7.07
CA ARG A 126 -21.08 15.82 6.74
C ARG A 126 -19.57 16.02 6.90
N ALA A 127 -19.06 17.25 6.71
CA ALA A 127 -17.66 17.57 6.95
C ALA A 127 -17.27 17.44 8.44
N SER A 128 -18.21 17.66 9.37
CA SER A 128 -17.98 17.41 10.80
C SER A 128 -17.84 15.92 11.10
N ILE A 129 -18.65 15.08 10.45
CA ILE A 129 -18.53 13.62 10.52
C ILE A 129 -17.19 13.17 9.93
N GLN A 130 -16.81 13.68 8.77
CA GLN A 130 -15.53 13.32 8.13
C GLN A 130 -14.33 13.71 8.98
N ASN A 131 -14.37 14.88 9.60
CA ASN A 131 -13.23 15.41 10.33
C ASN A 131 -13.20 15.09 11.84
N GLY A 132 -14.24 14.44 12.37
CA GLY A 132 -14.40 14.16 13.80
C GLY A 132 -14.91 12.76 14.11
N PHE A 133 -15.44 12.60 15.33
CA PHE A 133 -16.06 11.36 15.85
C PHE A 133 -15.22 10.09 15.70
N TRP A 134 -13.90 10.17 15.91
CA TRP A 134 -12.95 9.06 15.71
C TRP A 134 -13.27 7.81 16.51
N PHE A 135 -13.66 7.97 17.78
CA PHE A 135 -14.05 6.84 18.63
C PHE A 135 -15.21 6.03 18.02
N PHE A 136 -16.26 6.71 17.57
CA PHE A 136 -17.40 6.04 16.94
C PHE A 136 -17.04 5.40 15.60
N LYS A 137 -16.16 6.03 14.81
CA LYS A 137 -15.65 5.42 13.57
C LYS A 137 -14.89 4.13 13.85
N PHE A 138 -14.03 4.14 14.87
CA PHE A 138 -13.29 2.96 15.29
C PHE A 138 -14.24 1.84 15.77
N LEU A 139 -15.28 2.18 16.53
CA LEU A 139 -16.31 1.23 16.94
C LEU A 139 -17.07 0.65 15.73
N ILE A 140 -17.42 1.46 14.74
CA ILE A 140 -18.03 1.00 13.48
C ILE A 140 -17.09 0.03 12.76
N LEU A 141 -15.79 0.34 12.68
CA LEU A 141 -14.81 -0.55 12.06
C LEU A 141 -14.75 -1.90 12.79
N ILE A 142 -14.71 -1.90 14.13
CA ILE A 142 -14.75 -3.15 14.92
C ILE A 142 -16.05 -3.91 14.67
N ALA A 143 -17.20 -3.23 14.66
CA ALA A 143 -18.49 -3.87 14.43
C ALA A 143 -18.58 -4.53 13.06
N ILE A 144 -18.10 -3.87 12.00
CA ILE A 144 -18.01 -4.44 10.65
C ILE A 144 -17.01 -5.62 10.64
N CYS A 145 -15.89 -5.51 11.37
CA CYS A 145 -14.92 -6.58 11.52
C CYS A 145 -15.55 -7.84 12.14
N VAL A 146 -16.14 -7.70 13.33
CA VAL A 146 -16.85 -8.79 14.01
C VAL A 146 -17.97 -9.36 13.14
N GLY A 147 -18.76 -8.51 12.48
CA GLY A 147 -19.79 -8.93 11.54
C GLY A 147 -19.27 -9.76 10.35
N ALA A 148 -18.09 -9.44 9.83
CA ALA A 148 -17.49 -10.18 8.73
C ALA A 148 -17.08 -11.61 9.12
N PHE A 149 -16.73 -11.85 10.38
CA PHE A 149 -16.43 -13.20 10.89
C PHE A 149 -17.68 -14.10 11.01
N PHE A 150 -18.89 -13.53 11.00
CA PHE A 150 -20.13 -14.32 10.99
C PHE A 150 -20.56 -14.79 9.59
N ILE A 151 -19.86 -14.40 8.53
CA ILE A 151 -20.18 -14.85 7.17
C ILE A 151 -19.80 -16.34 7.03
N PRO A 152 -20.72 -17.20 6.54
CA PRO A 152 -20.49 -18.65 6.50
C PRO A 152 -19.32 -19.04 5.59
N GLN A 153 -18.55 -20.05 6.01
CA GLN A 153 -17.36 -20.52 5.30
C GLN A 153 -17.69 -21.58 4.25
N ASN A 154 -18.37 -21.16 3.17
CA ASN A 154 -18.69 -22.01 2.03
C ASN A 154 -17.73 -21.83 0.83
N GLY A 155 -16.64 -21.06 0.99
CA GLY A 155 -15.62 -20.80 -0.05
C GLY A 155 -16.04 -19.79 -1.13
N ALA A 156 -17.33 -19.62 -1.37
CA ALA A 156 -17.85 -18.72 -2.41
C ALA A 156 -17.52 -17.24 -2.13
N PHE A 157 -17.53 -16.83 -0.85
CA PHE A 157 -17.18 -15.46 -0.48
C PHE A 157 -15.72 -15.14 -0.81
N GLU A 158 -14.80 -16.04 -0.42
CA GLU A 158 -13.36 -15.85 -0.58
C GLU A 158 -12.99 -15.79 -2.05
N GLU A 159 -13.59 -16.64 -2.89
CA GLU A 159 -13.38 -16.63 -4.33
C GLU A 159 -13.83 -15.30 -4.96
N VAL A 160 -15.05 -14.85 -4.66
CA VAL A 160 -15.56 -13.56 -5.19
C VAL A 160 -14.67 -12.40 -4.73
N PHE A 161 -14.30 -12.39 -3.45
CA PHE A 161 -13.51 -11.31 -2.88
C PHE A 161 -12.05 -11.32 -3.39
N MET A 162 -11.50 -12.47 -3.77
CA MET A 162 -10.22 -12.57 -4.47
C MET A 162 -10.25 -11.81 -5.81
N TYR A 163 -11.30 -11.96 -6.62
CA TYR A 163 -11.42 -11.20 -7.88
C TYR A 163 -11.51 -9.69 -7.63
N PHE A 164 -12.28 -9.25 -6.63
CA PHE A 164 -12.27 -7.85 -6.19
C PHE A 164 -10.88 -7.38 -5.76
N GLY A 165 -10.14 -8.24 -5.05
CA GLY A 165 -8.76 -7.98 -4.64
C GLY A 165 -7.79 -7.83 -5.81
N ILE A 166 -7.89 -8.67 -6.85
CA ILE A 166 -7.06 -8.58 -8.06
C ILE A 166 -7.32 -7.26 -8.80
N ILE A 167 -8.59 -6.92 -9.02
CA ILE A 167 -8.97 -5.67 -9.72
C ILE A 167 -8.53 -4.45 -8.89
N GLY A 168 -8.81 -4.47 -7.58
CA GLY A 168 -8.43 -3.41 -6.66
C GLY A 168 -6.92 -3.23 -6.56
N GLY A 169 -6.16 -4.32 -6.49
CA GLY A 169 -4.70 -4.32 -6.46
C GLY A 169 -4.10 -3.75 -7.74
N PHE A 170 -4.63 -4.13 -8.91
CA PHE A 170 -4.22 -3.54 -10.19
C PHE A 170 -4.42 -2.03 -10.23
N LEU A 171 -5.61 -1.54 -9.85
CA LEU A 171 -5.90 -0.11 -9.78
C LEU A 171 -5.00 0.61 -8.76
N PHE A 172 -4.75 -0.01 -7.61
CA PHE A 172 -3.88 0.55 -6.58
C PHE A 172 -2.43 0.69 -7.07
N ILE A 173 -1.89 -0.30 -7.79
CA ILE A 173 -0.55 -0.25 -8.38
C ILE A 173 -0.45 0.90 -9.40
N LEU A 174 -1.48 1.12 -10.23
CA LEU A 174 -1.50 2.24 -11.18
C LEU A 174 -1.50 3.61 -10.47
N ILE A 175 -2.35 3.77 -9.45
CA ILE A 175 -2.40 5.01 -8.66
C ILE A 175 -1.06 5.21 -7.94
N GLN A 176 -0.49 4.16 -7.36
CA GLN A 176 0.80 4.20 -6.69
C GLN A 176 1.92 4.62 -7.66
N LEU A 177 1.92 4.11 -8.89
CA LEU A 177 2.87 4.50 -9.93
C LEU A 177 2.76 6.00 -10.27
N ILE A 178 1.54 6.52 -10.45
CA ILE A 178 1.32 7.94 -10.72
C ILE A 178 1.83 8.81 -9.56
N LEU A 179 1.50 8.43 -8.31
CA LEU A 179 1.96 9.15 -7.11
C LEU A 179 3.49 9.12 -6.96
N ILE A 180 4.13 8.00 -7.30
CA ILE A 180 5.59 7.85 -7.31
C ILE A 180 6.23 8.79 -8.33
N ILE A 181 5.65 8.87 -9.53
CA ILE A 181 6.13 9.76 -10.60
C ILE A 181 6.01 11.23 -10.17
N ASP A 182 4.84 11.62 -9.66
CA ASP A 182 4.58 13.00 -9.20
C ASP A 182 5.50 13.39 -8.03
N PHE A 183 5.70 12.47 -7.08
CA PHE A 183 6.66 12.66 -6.00
C PHE A 183 8.09 12.84 -6.52
N ALA A 184 8.52 12.05 -7.51
CA ALA A 184 9.86 12.15 -8.07
C ALA A 184 10.06 13.47 -8.83
N HIS A 185 9.06 13.94 -9.58
CA HIS A 185 9.08 15.25 -10.22
C HIS A 185 9.14 16.39 -9.19
N SER A 186 8.27 16.35 -8.18
CA SER A 186 8.21 17.35 -7.12
C SER A 186 9.53 17.43 -6.34
N TRP A 187 10.17 16.29 -6.09
CA TRP A 187 11.51 16.24 -5.48
C TRP A 187 12.53 16.88 -6.41
N ASN A 188 12.60 16.45 -7.67
CA ASN A 188 13.55 16.98 -8.64
C ASN A 188 13.45 18.50 -8.77
N GLU A 189 12.24 19.04 -8.95
CA GLU A 189 11.98 20.47 -9.06
C GLU A 189 12.42 21.23 -7.80
N SER A 190 12.05 20.74 -6.62
CA SER A 190 12.44 21.38 -5.35
C SER A 190 13.96 21.44 -5.13
N TRP A 191 14.71 20.48 -5.64
CA TRP A 191 16.17 20.44 -5.48
C TRP A 191 16.90 21.21 -6.58
N VAL A 192 16.34 21.24 -7.79
CA VAL A 192 16.84 22.07 -8.89
C VAL A 192 16.63 23.55 -8.58
N GLU A 193 15.48 23.96 -8.05
CA GLU A 193 15.21 25.35 -7.64
C GLU A 193 16.25 25.84 -6.62
N LYS A 194 16.55 25.03 -5.58
CA LYS A 194 17.57 25.38 -4.59
C LYS A 194 18.98 25.43 -5.15
N PHE A 195 19.27 24.62 -6.16
CA PHE A 195 20.54 24.69 -6.88
C PHE A 195 20.65 25.99 -7.68
N GLU A 196 19.57 26.42 -8.35
CA GLU A 196 19.50 27.69 -9.08
C GLU A 196 19.65 28.90 -8.14
N ASP A 197 19.16 28.80 -6.91
CA ASP A 197 19.34 29.80 -5.84
C ASP A 197 20.78 29.87 -5.29
N GLY A 198 21.68 28.97 -5.72
CA GLY A 198 23.12 29.03 -5.45
C GLY A 198 23.67 27.88 -4.58
N ASP A 199 22.81 27.01 -4.04
CA ASP A 199 23.22 25.90 -3.18
C ASP A 199 23.65 24.67 -4.01
N ARG A 200 24.94 24.61 -4.36
CA ARG A 200 25.52 23.53 -5.18
C ARG A 200 25.40 22.12 -4.58
N GLU A 201 25.18 22.01 -3.27
CA GLU A 201 25.05 20.74 -2.56
C GLU A 201 23.86 19.90 -3.04
N TYR A 202 22.74 20.54 -3.40
CA TYR A 202 21.54 19.85 -3.86
C TYR A 202 21.74 19.14 -5.21
N TYR A 203 22.58 19.71 -6.08
CA TYR A 203 22.93 19.06 -7.35
C TYR A 203 23.73 17.77 -7.14
N TYR A 204 24.73 17.80 -6.25
CA TYR A 204 25.47 16.59 -5.88
C TYR A 204 24.56 15.54 -5.23
N GLY A 205 23.65 15.98 -4.35
CA GLY A 205 22.64 15.11 -3.77
C GLY A 205 21.79 14.42 -4.85
N LEU A 206 21.31 15.18 -5.84
CA LEU A 206 20.46 14.66 -6.92
C LEU A 206 21.18 13.59 -7.74
N LEU A 207 22.46 13.80 -8.05
CA LEU A 207 23.30 12.80 -8.73
C LEU A 207 23.51 11.54 -7.88
N ILE A 208 23.78 11.69 -6.58
CA ILE A 208 23.99 10.57 -5.66
C ILE A 208 22.72 9.71 -5.59
N PHE A 209 21.55 10.31 -5.33
CA PHE A 209 20.29 9.57 -5.24
C PHE A 209 19.94 8.89 -6.57
N THR A 210 20.15 9.58 -7.69
CA THR A 210 19.95 9.00 -9.03
C THR A 210 20.85 7.78 -9.24
N GLY A 211 22.14 7.88 -8.90
CA GLY A 211 23.09 6.78 -9.00
C GLY A 211 22.69 5.59 -8.11
N ILE A 212 22.30 5.85 -6.86
CA ILE A 212 21.85 4.81 -5.93
C ILE A 212 20.64 4.06 -6.48
N PHE A 213 19.62 4.76 -7.00
CA PHE A 213 18.42 4.10 -7.52
C PHE A 213 18.70 3.24 -8.74
N TYR A 214 19.58 3.69 -9.65
CA TYR A 214 20.00 2.84 -10.78
C TYR A 214 20.82 1.63 -10.33
N ILE A 215 21.77 1.81 -9.41
CA ILE A 215 22.56 0.69 -8.87
C ILE A 215 21.62 -0.34 -8.23
N LEU A 216 20.66 0.10 -7.41
CA LEU A 216 19.67 -0.78 -6.80
C LEU A 216 18.81 -1.49 -7.85
N ALA A 217 18.36 -0.80 -8.91
CA ALA A 217 17.58 -1.41 -9.98
C ALA A 217 18.38 -2.51 -10.70
N ILE A 218 19.66 -2.26 -10.99
CA ILE A 218 20.57 -3.25 -11.59
C ILE A 218 20.80 -4.42 -10.64
N VAL A 219 21.02 -4.18 -9.35
CA VAL A 219 21.19 -5.24 -8.34
C VAL A 219 19.93 -6.14 -8.30
N VAL A 220 18.73 -5.56 -8.27
CA VAL A 220 17.48 -6.34 -8.30
C VAL A 220 17.39 -7.18 -9.58
N ALA A 221 17.77 -6.63 -10.74
CA ALA A 221 17.79 -7.39 -11.99
C ALA A 221 18.80 -8.55 -11.96
N ILE A 222 20.02 -8.33 -11.45
CA ILE A 222 21.05 -9.36 -11.30
C ILE A 222 20.57 -10.47 -10.36
N LEU A 223 20.03 -10.12 -9.19
CA LEU A 223 19.47 -11.08 -8.26
C LEU A 223 18.30 -11.85 -8.90
N GLY A 224 17.48 -11.17 -9.71
CA GLY A 224 16.44 -11.79 -10.53
C GLY A 224 17.01 -12.89 -11.43
N TYR A 225 18.09 -12.62 -12.16
CA TYR A 225 18.73 -13.63 -13.01
C TYR A 225 19.35 -14.78 -12.19
N VAL A 226 20.02 -14.48 -11.09
CA VAL A 226 20.69 -15.51 -10.27
C VAL A 226 19.70 -16.47 -9.62
N TYR A 227 18.63 -15.95 -9.04
CA TYR A 227 17.68 -16.78 -8.28
C TYR A 227 16.57 -17.39 -9.15
N TYR A 228 16.09 -16.69 -10.19
CA TYR A 228 14.94 -17.12 -10.96
C TYR A 228 15.27 -17.59 -12.38
N ALA A 229 16.50 -17.38 -12.88
CA ALA A 229 16.89 -17.75 -14.25
C ALA A 229 18.05 -18.76 -14.36
N SER A 230 18.44 -19.41 -13.26
CA SER A 230 19.58 -20.34 -13.24
C SER A 230 19.33 -21.69 -13.92
N ASN A 231 18.06 -22.10 -14.11
CA ASN A 231 17.71 -23.37 -14.74
C ASN A 231 17.23 -23.19 -16.20
N ALA A 232 17.68 -24.08 -17.09
CA ALA A 232 17.43 -24.04 -18.54
C ALA A 232 15.95 -24.11 -18.98
N GLY A 233 15.00 -24.32 -18.05
CA GLY A 233 13.55 -24.30 -18.31
C GLY A 233 12.87 -22.94 -18.10
N CYS A 234 13.58 -21.92 -17.59
CA CYS A 234 12.96 -20.68 -17.09
C CYS A 234 12.99 -19.50 -18.08
N GLY A 235 12.78 -19.76 -19.37
CA GLY A 235 12.85 -18.72 -20.42
C GLY A 235 11.90 -17.54 -20.22
N LEU A 236 10.75 -17.77 -19.56
CA LEU A 236 9.76 -16.74 -19.28
C LEU A 236 10.24 -15.71 -18.24
N HIS A 237 10.94 -16.15 -17.18
CA HIS A 237 11.52 -15.22 -16.21
C HIS A 237 12.66 -14.40 -16.83
N ILE A 238 13.51 -15.03 -17.66
CA ILE A 238 14.54 -14.33 -18.43
C ILE A 238 13.93 -13.26 -19.33
N PHE A 239 12.85 -13.60 -20.04
CA PHE A 239 12.13 -12.66 -20.89
C PHE A 239 11.60 -11.46 -20.10
N PHE A 240 10.90 -11.68 -18.99
CA PHE A 240 10.34 -10.58 -18.21
C PHE A 240 11.40 -9.65 -17.62
N ILE A 241 12.51 -10.19 -17.09
CA ILE A 241 13.61 -9.36 -16.57
C ILE A 241 14.24 -8.55 -17.70
N THR A 242 14.59 -9.21 -18.82
CA THR A 242 15.26 -8.55 -19.96
C THR A 242 14.37 -7.48 -20.58
N PHE A 243 13.09 -7.80 -20.80
CA PHE A 243 12.14 -6.89 -21.43
C PHE A 243 11.91 -5.64 -20.58
N ASN A 244 11.67 -5.80 -19.27
CA ASN A 244 11.49 -4.65 -18.38
C ASN A 244 12.78 -3.83 -18.25
N LEU A 245 13.96 -4.47 -18.25
CA LEU A 245 15.23 -3.75 -18.22
C LEU A 245 15.43 -2.89 -19.47
N ILE A 246 15.10 -3.41 -20.66
CA ILE A 246 15.12 -2.65 -21.91
C ILE A 246 14.15 -1.47 -21.85
N LEU A 247 12.93 -1.67 -21.35
CA LEU A 247 11.96 -0.58 -21.17
C LEU A 247 12.48 0.51 -20.23
N CYS A 248 13.14 0.13 -19.13
CA CYS A 248 13.78 1.10 -18.23
C CYS A 248 14.86 1.92 -18.96
N ILE A 249 15.73 1.28 -19.75
CA ILE A 249 16.76 1.98 -20.54
C ILE A 249 16.12 2.94 -21.54
N VAL A 250 15.08 2.51 -22.26
CA VAL A 250 14.34 3.36 -23.20
C VAL A 250 13.72 4.56 -22.47
N ALA A 251 13.09 4.34 -21.31
CA ALA A 251 12.51 5.40 -20.50
C ALA A 251 13.57 6.41 -20.03
N THR A 252 14.74 5.94 -19.62
CA THR A 252 15.89 6.81 -19.27
C THR A 252 16.32 7.65 -20.45
N VAL A 253 16.51 7.05 -21.63
CA VAL A 253 16.92 7.78 -22.85
C VAL A 253 15.87 8.85 -23.19
N VAL A 254 14.59 8.48 -23.23
CA VAL A 254 13.48 9.41 -23.52
C VAL A 254 13.43 10.56 -22.52
N SER A 255 13.71 10.32 -21.23
CA SER A 255 13.71 11.38 -20.20
C SER A 255 14.79 12.45 -20.38
N VAL A 256 15.87 12.15 -21.13
CA VAL A 256 17.00 13.05 -21.39
C VAL A 256 16.91 13.71 -22.76
N LEU A 257 15.97 13.30 -23.62
CA LEU A 257 15.83 13.89 -24.94
C LEU A 257 15.50 15.39 -24.82
N PRO A 258 16.23 16.28 -25.52
CA PRO A 258 16.04 17.73 -25.41
C PRO A 258 14.62 18.14 -25.80
N LYS A 259 14.02 17.42 -26.77
CA LYS A 259 12.63 17.63 -27.17
C LYS A 259 11.63 17.38 -26.05
N VAL A 260 11.88 16.42 -25.14
CA VAL A 260 11.01 16.15 -24.00
C VAL A 260 11.20 17.21 -22.92
N GLN A 261 12.45 17.61 -22.66
CA GLN A 261 12.78 18.66 -21.69
C GLN A 261 12.26 20.05 -22.11
N GLU A 262 12.17 20.34 -23.41
CA GLU A 262 11.53 21.55 -23.94
C GLU A 262 10.04 21.66 -23.55
N TYR A 263 9.32 20.55 -23.48
CA TYR A 263 7.91 20.53 -23.09
C TYR A 263 7.68 20.33 -21.59
N ASN A 264 8.63 19.72 -20.87
CA ASN A 264 8.57 19.54 -19.43
C ASN A 264 9.97 19.64 -18.82
N THR A 265 10.31 20.84 -18.33
CA THR A 265 11.60 21.17 -17.70
C THR A 265 11.86 20.40 -16.41
N SER A 266 10.81 19.92 -15.73
CA SER A 266 10.92 19.05 -14.55
C SER A 266 11.19 17.58 -14.91
N SER A 267 11.34 17.23 -16.20
CA SER A 267 11.77 15.90 -16.64
C SER A 267 13.26 15.73 -16.39
N GLY A 268 13.60 14.81 -15.50
CA GLY A 268 14.97 14.61 -15.06
C GLY A 268 15.34 13.13 -14.90
N ILE A 269 16.65 12.88 -14.85
CA ILE A 269 17.20 11.53 -14.73
C ILE A 269 16.79 10.88 -13.40
N LEU A 270 16.59 11.67 -12.34
CA LEU A 270 16.10 11.20 -11.03
C LEU A 270 14.75 10.47 -11.13
N GLN A 271 13.81 11.02 -11.90
CA GLN A 271 12.48 10.41 -12.07
C GLN A 271 12.60 9.05 -12.77
N SER A 272 13.36 8.99 -13.87
CA SER A 272 13.56 7.74 -14.63
C SER A 272 14.26 6.65 -13.80
N SER A 273 15.20 7.01 -12.91
CA SER A 273 15.89 6.06 -12.04
C SER A 273 14.98 5.50 -10.96
N PHE A 274 14.15 6.36 -10.35
CA PHE A 274 13.20 5.95 -9.31
C PHE A 274 12.09 5.05 -9.87
N VAL A 275 11.56 5.38 -11.06
CA VAL A 275 10.60 4.53 -11.78
C VAL A 275 11.24 3.20 -12.18
N SER A 276 12.49 3.20 -12.65
CA SER A 276 13.21 1.96 -13.01
C SER A 276 13.34 1.01 -11.83
N LEU A 277 13.67 1.53 -10.64
CA LEU A 277 13.73 0.73 -9.42
C LEU A 277 12.36 0.13 -9.06
N TYR A 278 11.29 0.91 -9.18
CA TYR A 278 9.93 0.43 -8.92
C TYR A 278 9.48 -0.65 -9.92
N VAL A 279 9.79 -0.51 -11.21
CA VAL A 279 9.51 -1.52 -12.24
C VAL A 279 10.27 -2.82 -11.96
N MET A 280 11.54 -2.73 -11.56
CA MET A 280 12.33 -3.92 -11.17
C MET A 280 11.75 -4.60 -9.92
N TYR A 281 11.30 -3.82 -8.93
CA TYR A 281 10.60 -4.34 -7.76
C TYR A 281 9.31 -5.08 -8.12
N LEU A 282 8.46 -4.49 -8.98
CA LEU A 282 7.23 -5.15 -9.44
C LEU A 282 7.52 -6.43 -10.24
N THR A 283 8.56 -6.41 -11.07
CA THR A 283 9.01 -7.59 -11.83
C THR A 283 9.42 -8.71 -10.89
N TRP A 284 10.23 -8.41 -9.87
CA TRP A 284 10.62 -9.39 -8.85
C TRP A 284 9.43 -9.92 -8.04
N SER A 285 8.52 -9.04 -7.62
CA SER A 285 7.30 -9.41 -6.89
C SER A 285 6.43 -10.35 -7.73
N ALA A 286 6.21 -10.07 -9.01
CA ALA A 286 5.44 -10.92 -9.91
C ALA A 286 6.08 -12.31 -10.09
N MET A 287 7.41 -12.37 -10.24
CA MET A 287 8.13 -13.64 -10.39
C MET A 287 8.08 -14.52 -9.15
N THR A 288 8.11 -13.93 -7.95
CA THR A 288 8.05 -14.67 -6.68
C THR A 288 6.71 -15.38 -6.48
N ASN A 289 5.64 -14.90 -7.12
CA ASN A 289 4.32 -15.54 -7.05
C ASN A 289 4.12 -16.66 -8.09
N ASN A 290 5.08 -16.84 -9.02
CA ASN A 290 5.05 -17.88 -10.06
C ASN A 290 6.10 -18.98 -9.81
N SER A 291 6.65 -19.06 -8.60
CA SER A 291 7.68 -20.03 -8.20
C SER A 291 7.10 -21.34 -7.68
#